data_AF-A0A482KE95-F1
#
_entry.id   AF-A0A482KE95-F1
#
_cell.length_a   1.000
_cell.length_b   1.000
_cell.length_c   1.000
_cell.angle_alpha   90.00
_cell.angle_beta   90.00
_cell.angle_gamma   90.00
#
_symmetry.space_group_name_H-M   'P 1'
#
loop_
_entity.id
_entity.type
_entity.pdbx_description
1 polymer ?
#
loop_
_entity_poly.entity_id
_entity_poly.type
_entity_poly.pdbx_seq_one_letter_code
_entity_poly.pdbx_strand_id
1 'polypeptide(L)'
;MLDIGAGDDRDLIVTVEGFKDKTAFKIMAGMASHAELFEKISTIIKFQQKVAVGKRFAGQKVVITGFRDGALEKMIEAEGGEMQTSVSAKTTLVIAASISGSSGKLKKVHDLNNSGKASIKLMDLATFRKEYIEQQPLGVEF
;
A
#
# COMPACT_ATOMS: atom_id res chain seq x y z
N MET A 1 -28.90 2.33 13.73
CA MET A 1 -28.40 3.72 13.87
C MET A 1 -26.92 3.60 14.12
N LEU A 2 -26.09 4.13 13.22
CA LEU A 2 -24.64 4.10 13.37
C LEU A 2 -24.27 4.90 14.61
N ASP A 3 -23.96 4.19 15.69
CA ASP A 3 -23.24 4.73 16.83
C ASP A 3 -21.86 4.08 16.82
N ILE A 4 -20.90 4.82 16.29
CA ILE A 4 -19.47 4.50 16.34
C ILE A 4 -18.73 5.67 16.99
N GLY A 5 -19.06 5.96 18.24
CA GLY A 5 -18.13 6.57 19.20
C GLY A 5 -17.64 7.99 18.90
N ALA A 6 -18.35 8.97 19.43
CA ALA A 6 -17.83 10.26 19.93
C ALA A 6 -16.93 11.13 19.01
N GLY A 7 -16.99 10.96 17.69
CA GLY A 7 -16.37 11.85 16.70
C GLY A 7 -17.32 12.11 15.53
N ASP A 8 -17.28 13.31 14.94
CA ASP A 8 -18.06 13.64 13.74
C ASP A 8 -17.59 12.73 12.58
N ASP A 9 -18.51 12.01 11.91
CA ASP A 9 -18.21 11.15 10.75
C ASP A 9 -17.41 11.90 9.67
N ARG A 10 -17.59 13.22 9.59
CA ARG A 10 -16.79 14.10 8.75
C ARG A 10 -15.30 14.04 9.10
N ASP A 11 -14.96 14.11 10.38
CA ASP A 11 -13.58 14.15 10.86
C ASP A 11 -12.86 12.85 10.47
N LEU A 12 -13.53 11.71 10.58
CA LEU A 12 -13.00 10.41 10.13
C LEU A 12 -12.75 10.41 8.62
N ILE A 13 -13.67 10.88 7.80
CA ILE A 13 -13.50 10.89 6.34
C ILE A 13 -12.33 11.80 5.93
N VAL A 14 -12.14 12.94 6.61
CA VAL A 14 -11.05 13.88 6.31
C VAL A 14 -9.67 13.33 6.70
N THR A 15 -9.58 12.33 7.58
CA THR A 15 -8.29 11.66 7.86
C THR A 15 -7.75 10.84 6.68
N VAL A 16 -8.61 10.47 5.73
CA VAL A 16 -8.20 9.70 4.54
C VAL A 16 -7.46 10.63 3.58
N GLU A 17 -6.22 10.27 3.21
CA GLU A 17 -5.40 11.07 2.30
C GLU A 17 -6.15 11.36 0.98
N GLY A 18 -6.25 12.65 0.61
CA GLY A 18 -6.96 13.10 -0.59
C GLY A 18 -8.45 13.42 -0.38
N PHE A 19 -9.02 13.13 0.79
CA PHE A 19 -10.40 13.45 1.13
C PHE A 19 -10.45 14.73 1.95
N LYS A 20 -10.99 15.80 1.35
CA LYS A 20 -11.17 17.10 1.99
C LYS A 20 -12.63 17.33 2.36
N ASP A 21 -12.92 18.41 3.08
CA ASP A 21 -14.26 18.74 3.60
C ASP A 21 -15.39 18.64 2.57
N LYS A 22 -15.18 19.19 1.36
CA LYS A 22 -16.20 19.16 0.30
C LYS A 22 -16.51 17.73 -0.16
N THR A 23 -15.50 16.87 -0.17
CA THR A 23 -15.66 15.45 -0.53
C THR A 23 -16.33 14.70 0.62
N ALA A 24 -15.89 14.93 1.86
CA ALA A 24 -16.49 14.35 3.05
C ALA A 24 -17.99 14.67 3.15
N PHE A 25 -18.36 15.93 2.94
CA PHE A 25 -19.75 16.36 2.94
C PHE A 25 -20.61 15.64 1.89
N LYS A 26 -20.11 15.50 0.65
CA LYS A 26 -20.82 14.79 -0.42
C LYS A 26 -21.03 13.32 -0.10
N ILE A 27 -20.04 12.68 0.53
CA ILE A 27 -20.13 11.28 0.95
C ILE A 27 -21.19 11.12 2.03
N MET A 28 -21.15 11.94 3.08
CA MET A 28 -22.14 11.92 4.15
C MET A 28 -23.56 12.15 3.64
N ALA A 29 -23.75 13.16 2.77
CA ALA A 29 -25.04 13.44 2.15
C ALA A 29 -25.54 12.25 1.31
N GLY A 30 -24.66 11.64 0.52
CA GLY A 30 -24.98 10.46 -0.28
C GLY A 30 -25.36 9.25 0.57
N MET A 31 -24.63 8.99 1.66
CA MET A 31 -24.93 7.92 2.61
C MET A 31 -26.29 8.13 3.28
N ALA A 32 -26.59 9.35 3.72
CA ALA A 32 -27.89 9.69 4.31
C ALA A 32 -29.04 9.48 3.31
N SER A 33 -28.87 9.91 2.05
CA SER A 33 -29.89 9.75 1.00
C SER A 33 -30.08 8.29 0.54
N HIS A 34 -29.17 7.38 0.87
CA HIS A 34 -29.21 5.98 0.42
C HIS A 34 -29.02 5.00 1.59
N ALA A 35 -29.54 5.35 2.77
CA ALA A 35 -29.40 4.52 3.97
C ALA A 35 -29.89 3.07 3.75
N GLU A 36 -31.02 2.89 3.04
CA GLU A 36 -31.54 1.55 2.72
C GLU A 36 -30.59 0.71 1.85
N LEU A 37 -29.87 1.35 0.93
CA LEU A 37 -28.88 0.67 0.09
C LEU A 37 -27.68 0.24 0.94
N PHE A 38 -27.25 1.09 1.87
CA PHE A 38 -26.15 0.78 2.77
C PHE A 38 -26.48 -0.43 3.67
N GLU A 39 -27.68 -0.47 4.26
CA GLU A 39 -28.16 -1.60 5.06
C GLU A 39 -28.22 -2.91 4.25
N LYS A 40 -28.66 -2.84 2.99
CA LYS A 40 -28.67 -4.03 2.13
C LYS A 40 -27.25 -4.52 1.80
N ILE A 41 -26.37 -3.60 1.44
CA ILE A 41 -24.99 -3.96 1.06
C ILE A 41 -24.21 -4.48 2.26
N SER A 42 -24.37 -3.89 3.44
CA SER A 42 -23.64 -4.27 4.66
C SER A 42 -23.89 -5.72 5.07
N THR A 43 -25.05 -6.29 4.76
CA THR A 43 -25.36 -7.71 5.00
C THR A 43 -24.66 -8.67 4.03
N ILE A 44 -24.21 -8.18 2.88
CA ILE A 44 -23.61 -8.99 1.81
C ILE A 44 -22.09 -8.88 1.83
N ILE A 45 -21.54 -7.71 2.18
CA ILE A 45 -20.10 -7.45 2.12
C ILE A 45 -19.44 -7.64 3.49
N LYS A 46 -18.25 -8.26 3.49
CA LYS A 46 -17.38 -8.31 4.66
C LYS A 46 -16.21 -7.36 4.44
N PHE A 47 -16.06 -6.38 5.32
CA PHE A 47 -14.87 -5.55 5.35
C PHE A 47 -13.73 -6.35 5.97
N GLN A 48 -12.62 -6.46 5.25
CA GLN A 48 -11.38 -6.99 5.78
C GLN A 48 -10.50 -5.81 6.17
N GLN A 49 -10.26 -5.64 7.46
CA GLN A 49 -9.32 -4.63 7.92
C GLN A 49 -7.90 -5.15 7.64
N LYS A 50 -7.15 -4.45 6.80
CA LYS A 50 -5.72 -4.73 6.61
C LYS A 50 -4.99 -4.34 7.89
N VAL A 51 -4.67 -5.32 8.73
CA VAL A 51 -3.77 -5.13 9.86
C VAL A 51 -2.40 -5.63 9.44
N ALA A 52 -1.41 -4.75 9.43
CA ALA A 52 -0.02 -5.18 9.31
C ALA A 52 0.35 -5.94 10.60
N VAL A 53 0.76 -7.18 10.44
CA VAL A 53 1.15 -8.06 11.54
C VAL A 53 2.62 -7.85 11.88
N GLY A 54 3.44 -7.50 10.89
CA GLY A 54 4.87 -7.25 11.03
C GLY A 54 5.28 -5.80 10.77
N LYS A 55 6.55 -5.50 11.07
CA LYS A 55 7.16 -4.16 10.90
C LYS A 55 8.38 -4.17 9.97
N ARG A 56 8.67 -5.30 9.34
CA ARG A 56 9.88 -5.50 8.55
C ARG A 56 10.00 -4.52 7.38
N PHE A 57 8.89 -4.18 6.74
CA PHE A 57 8.82 -3.18 5.68
C PHE A 57 8.15 -1.88 6.14
N ALA A 58 8.06 -1.63 7.45
CA ALA A 58 7.46 -0.41 7.97
C ALA A 58 8.15 0.84 7.39
N GLY A 59 7.35 1.74 6.82
CA GLY A 59 7.83 2.97 6.17
C GLY A 59 8.42 2.76 4.76
N GLN A 60 8.49 1.52 4.27
CA GLN A 60 8.92 1.23 2.90
C GLN A 60 7.75 1.43 1.94
N LYS A 61 7.99 2.21 0.88
CA LYS A 61 7.07 2.39 -0.24
C LYS A 61 7.60 1.61 -1.44
N VAL A 62 6.93 0.52 -1.76
CA VAL A 62 7.45 -0.54 -2.64
C VAL A 62 6.71 -0.56 -3.97
N VAL A 63 7.45 -0.64 -5.08
CA VAL A 63 6.87 -0.83 -6.43
C VAL A 63 7.41 -2.12 -7.02
N ILE A 64 6.51 -2.99 -7.50
CA ILE A 64 6.87 -4.15 -8.32
C ILE A 64 6.72 -3.79 -9.80
N THR A 65 7.68 -4.21 -10.63
CA THR A 65 7.67 -3.93 -12.07
C THR A 65 8.17 -5.11 -12.90
N GLY A 66 7.56 -5.31 -14.07
CA GLY A 66 7.91 -6.37 -15.01
C GLY A 66 7.28 -7.73 -14.72
N PHE A 67 6.54 -7.87 -13.62
CA PHE A 67 5.75 -9.06 -13.29
C PHE A 67 4.65 -8.69 -12.28
N ARG A 68 3.70 -9.61 -12.08
CA ARG A 68 2.66 -9.49 -11.05
C ARG A 68 2.79 -10.68 -10.10
N ASP A 69 2.94 -10.42 -8.81
CA ASP A 69 3.02 -11.43 -7.76
C ASP A 69 2.17 -10.99 -6.57
N GLY A 70 0.91 -11.43 -6.57
CA GLY A 70 -0.05 -11.05 -5.52
C GLY A 70 0.28 -11.65 -4.14
N ALA A 71 1.05 -12.73 -4.08
CA ALA A 71 1.49 -13.31 -2.82
C ALA A 71 2.60 -12.44 -2.21
N LEU A 72 3.55 -12.00 -3.03
CA LEU A 72 4.60 -11.08 -2.63
C LEU A 72 4.04 -9.73 -2.17
N GLU A 73 3.09 -9.15 -2.93
CA GLU A 73 2.40 -7.91 -2.55
C GLU A 73 1.77 -8.04 -1.16
N LYS A 74 0.99 -9.10 -0.93
CA LYS A 74 0.34 -9.34 0.37
C LYS A 74 1.34 -9.53 1.50
N MET A 75 2.45 -10.21 1.25
CA MET A 75 3.49 -10.41 2.27
C MET A 75 4.16 -9.08 2.65
N ILE A 76 4.48 -8.23 1.67
CA ILE A 76 5.06 -6.91 1.93
C ILE A 76 4.09 -6.04 2.74
N GLU A 77 2.81 -6.05 2.38
CA GLU A 77 1.76 -5.32 3.11
C GLU A 77 1.54 -5.85 4.53
N ALA A 78 1.51 -7.18 4.70
CA ALA A 78 1.38 -7.81 6.01
C ALA A 78 2.54 -7.46 6.95
N GLU A 79 3.70 -7.15 6.39
CA GLU A 79 4.93 -6.74 7.08
C GLU A 79 5.09 -5.22 7.19
N GLY A 80 4.03 -4.45 6.91
CA GLY A 80 3.99 -3.00 7.12
C GLY A 80 4.47 -2.14 5.94
N GLY A 81 4.74 -2.75 4.79
CA GLY A 81 5.10 -2.05 3.55
C GLY A 81 3.90 -1.47 2.81
N GLU A 82 4.09 -0.35 2.14
CA GLU A 82 3.08 0.32 1.32
C GLU A 82 3.33 -0.02 -0.16
N MET A 83 2.44 -0.80 -0.77
CA MET A 83 2.53 -1.09 -2.20
C MET A 83 2.07 0.11 -3.05
N GLN A 84 2.90 0.51 -4.00
CA GLN A 84 2.65 1.61 -4.91
C GLN A 84 2.60 1.14 -6.37
N THR A 85 1.73 1.76 -7.16
CA THR A 85 1.58 1.44 -8.59
C THR A 85 2.60 2.18 -9.47
N SER A 86 3.13 3.30 -9.00
CA SER A 86 4.04 4.16 -9.75
C SER A 86 5.26 4.56 -8.92
N VAL A 87 6.38 4.76 -9.61
CA VAL A 87 7.62 5.24 -8.99
C VAL A 87 7.50 6.75 -8.77
N SER A 88 7.82 7.20 -7.56
CA SER A 88 7.83 8.61 -7.14
C SER A 88 9.08 8.93 -6.32
N ALA A 89 9.28 10.19 -5.96
CA ALA A 89 10.37 10.57 -5.06
C ALA A 89 10.21 10.02 -3.63
N LYS A 90 8.99 9.57 -3.26
CA LYS A 90 8.72 8.93 -1.97
C LYS A 90 8.97 7.42 -2.00
N THR A 91 9.11 6.81 -3.18
CA THR A 91 9.34 5.38 -3.33
C THR A 91 10.70 5.05 -2.73
N THR A 92 10.79 3.96 -1.96
CA THR A 92 12.03 3.56 -1.28
C THR A 92 12.61 2.28 -1.87
N LEU A 93 11.77 1.40 -2.40
CA LEU A 93 12.16 0.10 -2.94
C LEU A 93 11.44 -0.20 -4.26
N VAL A 94 12.19 -0.69 -5.24
CA VAL A 94 11.66 -1.20 -6.51
C VAL A 94 12.17 -2.62 -6.74
N ILE A 95 11.24 -3.55 -6.94
CA ILE A 95 11.51 -4.96 -7.25
C ILE A 95 11.19 -5.17 -8.72
N ALA A 96 12.19 -5.50 -9.51
CA ALA A 96 12.07 -5.67 -10.96
C ALA A 96 12.19 -7.15 -11.36
N ALA A 97 11.52 -7.55 -12.46
CA ALA A 97 11.75 -8.89 -13.04
C ALA A 97 13.20 -9.04 -13.50
N SER A 98 13.75 -7.96 -14.05
CA SER A 98 15.14 -7.82 -14.47
C SER A 98 15.56 -6.37 -14.31
N ILE A 99 16.76 -6.15 -13.77
CA ILE A 99 17.37 -4.83 -13.57
C ILE A 99 18.00 -4.26 -14.84
N SER A 100 18.25 -5.09 -15.86
CA SER A 100 18.90 -4.67 -17.11
C SER A 100 17.94 -4.06 -18.14
N GLY A 101 16.65 -4.00 -17.84
CA GLY A 101 15.62 -3.50 -18.76
C GLY A 101 15.52 -1.97 -18.81
N SER A 102 14.99 -1.44 -19.92
CA SER A 102 14.77 0.00 -20.13
C SER A 102 13.31 0.42 -19.91
N SER A 103 12.55 -0.32 -19.10
CA SER A 103 11.13 -0.03 -18.84
C SER A 103 10.94 1.37 -18.26
N GLY A 104 9.80 2.01 -18.55
CA GLY A 104 9.54 3.39 -18.12
C GLY A 104 9.65 3.60 -16.61
N LYS A 105 9.34 2.57 -15.80
CA LYS A 105 9.52 2.62 -14.33
C LYS A 105 10.99 2.54 -13.93
N LEU A 106 11.81 1.71 -14.58
CA LEU A 106 13.24 1.59 -14.30
C LEU A 106 13.99 2.88 -14.67
N LYS A 107 13.70 3.46 -15.85
CA LYS A 107 14.25 4.77 -16.24
C LYS A 107 13.97 5.83 -15.19
N LYS A 108 12.71 5.92 -14.73
CA LYS A 108 12.32 6.87 -13.69
C LYS A 108 13.07 6.68 -12.36
N VAL A 109 13.38 5.44 -11.99
CA VAL A 109 14.21 5.15 -10.80
C VAL A 109 15.62 5.71 -10.99
N HIS A 110 16.26 5.41 -12.11
CA HIS A 110 17.59 5.91 -12.42
C HIS A 110 17.62 7.43 -12.49
N ASP A 111 16.64 8.07 -13.15
CA ASP A 111 16.54 9.52 -13.26
C ASP A 111 16.43 10.19 -11.88
N LEU A 112 15.60 9.65 -10.99
CA LEU A 112 15.42 10.18 -9.64
C LEU A 112 16.65 10.01 -8.76
N ASN A 113 17.33 8.85 -8.84
CA ASN A 113 18.56 8.57 -8.12
C ASN A 113 19.71 9.46 -8.63
N ASN A 114 19.89 9.55 -9.95
CA ASN A 114 20.95 10.36 -10.56
C ASN A 114 20.75 11.86 -10.32
N SER A 115 19.49 12.31 -10.24
CA SER A 115 19.16 13.70 -9.91
C SER A 115 19.31 14.02 -8.41
N GLY A 116 19.64 13.05 -7.56
CA GLY A 116 19.72 13.20 -6.11
C GLY A 116 18.37 13.52 -5.43
N LYS A 117 17.25 13.37 -6.14
CA LYS A 117 15.92 13.70 -5.64
C LYS A 117 15.33 12.61 -4.74
N ALA A 118 15.83 11.39 -4.90
CA ALA A 118 15.43 10.23 -4.10
C ALA A 118 16.59 9.24 -4.00
N SER A 119 16.52 8.36 -3.01
CA SER A 119 17.44 7.23 -2.85
C SER A 119 16.62 5.95 -2.90
N ILE A 120 16.32 5.50 -4.11
CA ILE A 120 15.47 4.34 -4.38
C ILE A 120 16.36 3.10 -4.50
N LYS A 121 16.14 2.09 -3.66
CA LYS A 121 16.81 0.78 -3.78
C LYS A 121 16.16 0.01 -4.94
N LEU A 122 16.95 -0.38 -5.93
CA LEU A 122 16.50 -1.20 -7.06
C LEU A 122 17.13 -2.59 -6.97
N MET A 123 16.32 -3.64 -7.05
CA MET A 123 16.79 -5.03 -7.04
C MET A 123 15.90 -5.93 -7.87
N ASP A 124 16.40 -7.09 -8.28
CA ASP A 124 15.58 -8.13 -8.89
C ASP A 124 14.87 -8.99 -7.83
N LEU A 125 13.93 -9.82 -8.28
CA LEU A 125 13.18 -10.72 -7.40
C LEU A 125 14.08 -11.73 -6.68
N ALA A 126 15.12 -12.24 -7.33
CA ALA A 126 16.02 -13.24 -6.74
C ALA A 126 16.80 -12.64 -5.56
N THR A 127 17.35 -11.45 -5.75
CA THR A 127 18.05 -10.67 -4.74
C THR A 127 17.11 -10.31 -3.59
N PHE A 128 15.88 -9.88 -3.90
CA PHE A 128 14.89 -9.61 -2.87
C PHE A 128 14.59 -10.86 -2.03
N ARG A 129 14.38 -12.02 -2.67
CA ARG A 129 14.13 -13.27 -1.94
C ARG A 129 15.32 -13.68 -1.07
N LYS A 130 16.54 -13.50 -1.56
CA LYS A 130 17.75 -13.80 -0.78
C LYS A 130 17.92 -12.87 0.42
N GLU A 131 17.84 -11.56 0.20
CA GLU A 131 18.03 -10.55 1.24
C GLU A 131 16.93 -10.60 2.30
N TYR A 132 15.70 -10.85 1.88
CA TYR A 132 14.55 -10.72 2.77
C TYR A 132 13.97 -12.09 3.17
N ILE A 133 13.86 -13.06 2.28
CA ILE A 133 13.13 -14.30 2.61
C ILE A 133 14.05 -15.41 3.13
N GLU A 134 15.23 -15.59 2.53
CA GLU A 134 16.11 -16.74 2.85
C GLU A 134 16.99 -16.54 4.09
N GLN A 135 17.19 -15.32 4.61
CA GLN A 135 17.98 -15.10 5.83
C GLN A 135 17.24 -15.47 7.14
N GLN A 136 16.30 -16.42 7.09
CA GLN A 136 15.88 -17.10 8.31
C GLN A 136 16.92 -18.15 8.67
N PRO A 137 17.65 -18.05 9.79
CA PRO A 137 18.12 -19.26 10.44
C PRO A 137 16.87 -20.08 10.80
N LEU A 138 16.87 -21.37 10.46
CA LEU A 138 15.92 -22.32 11.01
C LEU A 138 15.84 -22.12 12.53
N GLY A 139 14.66 -21.73 13.03
CA GLY A 139 14.38 -21.77 14.47
C GLY A 139 13.95 -20.44 15.06
N VAL A 140 12.67 -20.12 14.91
CA VAL A 140 11.88 -19.63 16.04
C VAL A 140 10.50 -20.28 15.91
N GLU A 141 10.21 -21.22 16.81
CA GLU A 141 8.87 -21.81 16.97
C GLU A 141 7.88 -20.70 17.37
N PHE A 142 6.69 -20.72 16.77
CA PHE A 142 5.51 -20.05 17.32
C PHE A 142 4.78 -21.02 18.25
#